data_AF-A0A925LVP8-F1
#
_entry.id   AF-A0A925LVP8-F1
#
_cell.length_a   1.000
_cell.length_b   1.000
_cell.length_c   1.000
_cell.angle_alpha   90.00
_cell.angle_beta   90.00
_cell.angle_gamma   90.00
#
_symmetry.space_group_name_H-M   'P 1'
#
loop_
_entity.id
_entity.type
_entity.pdbx_description
1 polymer ?
#
loop_
_entity_poly.entity_id
_entity_poly.type
_entity_poly.pdbx_seq_one_letter_code
_entity_poly.pdbx_strand_id
1 'polypeptide(L)'
;MNHIRLDNVLIPDAKQLLFRTPPHSLAKTLSGEFVYAEVKRPEGKCLVLCVNLDHSDLAFRTAFPIMVANSLGWFSGSTGELQPSLPIGAVTSVTIDDMATTAEDLELLSPDGSTSPVVVTTREDLRTVTPAATNSSPVDASSEITIGPLNEVGVWSVVHSLRDPQTKADSPETVLAEVAVNLASDRETDLRPLKDLTESPHTQLASAGWFSRPAWFYLILLACILTTLEWFLYQRRLIS
;
A
#
# COMPACT_ATOMS: atom_id res chain seq x y z
N MET A 1 -0.52 8.02 -14.58
CA MET A 1 0.88 7.60 -14.76
C MET A 1 1.81 8.74 -14.39
N ASN A 2 2.74 8.53 -13.45
CA ASN A 2 3.72 9.56 -13.10
C ASN A 2 4.69 9.76 -14.28
N HIS A 3 4.97 11.00 -14.66
CA HIS A 3 5.72 11.33 -15.88
C HIS A 3 7.20 10.92 -15.75
N ILE A 4 7.61 9.88 -16.48
CA ILE A 4 9.01 9.45 -16.53
C ILE A 4 9.72 10.28 -17.58
N ARG A 5 10.73 11.04 -17.14
CA ARG A 5 11.57 11.82 -18.04
C ARG A 5 12.76 10.98 -18.50
N LEU A 6 12.83 10.71 -19.81
CA LEU A 6 13.97 10.04 -20.44
C LEU A 6 15.05 11.06 -20.83
N ASP A 7 15.48 11.88 -19.86
CA ASP A 7 16.50 12.90 -20.10
C ASP A 7 17.90 12.24 -20.24
N ASN A 8 18.65 12.67 -21.25
CA ASN A 8 20.02 12.24 -21.55
C ASN A 8 20.20 10.74 -21.86
N VAL A 9 19.14 9.98 -22.15
CA VAL A 9 19.24 8.54 -22.52
C VAL A 9 19.83 8.39 -23.91
N LEU A 10 20.87 7.56 -24.05
CA LEU A 10 21.41 7.18 -25.35
C LEU A 10 20.60 6.02 -25.92
N ILE A 11 19.91 6.31 -27.02
CA ILE A 11 19.11 5.35 -27.78
C ILE A 11 19.73 5.29 -29.19
N PRO A 12 20.78 4.47 -29.41
CA PRO A 12 21.47 4.41 -30.69
C PRO A 12 20.59 3.76 -31.77
N ASP A 13 19.80 2.74 -31.39
CA ASP A 13 18.87 2.06 -32.27
C ASP A 13 17.46 2.03 -31.68
N ALA A 14 16.50 2.56 -32.43
CA ALA A 14 15.07 2.44 -32.17
C ALA A 14 14.36 1.90 -33.42
N LYS A 15 13.39 1.02 -33.23
CA LYS A 15 12.55 0.53 -34.33
C LYS A 15 11.32 1.41 -34.46
N GLN A 16 11.18 2.10 -35.59
CA GLN A 16 9.95 2.79 -35.90
C GLN A 16 8.84 1.77 -36.15
N LEU A 17 7.77 1.83 -35.34
CA LEU A 17 6.61 0.98 -35.48
C LEU A 17 5.46 1.73 -36.13
N LEU A 18 4.82 1.08 -37.11
CA LEU A 18 3.55 1.54 -37.67
C LEU A 18 2.42 0.90 -36.87
N PHE A 19 1.76 1.71 -36.05
CA PHE A 19 0.65 1.26 -35.23
C PHE A 19 -0.62 1.13 -36.09
N ARG A 20 -1.32 0.01 -35.95
CA ARG A 20 -2.63 -0.22 -36.62
C ARG A 20 -3.76 0.60 -35.99
N THR A 21 -3.61 0.93 -34.72
CA THR A 21 -4.54 1.74 -33.91
C THR A 21 -3.78 2.98 -33.44
N PRO A 22 -4.40 4.17 -33.37
CA PRO A 22 -3.73 5.37 -32.87
C PRO A 22 -3.21 5.15 -31.44
N PRO A 23 -1.89 5.18 -31.21
CA PRO A 23 -1.32 4.95 -29.89
C PRO A 23 -1.39 6.20 -29.01
N HIS A 24 -1.52 6.03 -27.71
CA HIS A 24 -1.32 7.11 -26.74
C HIS A 24 0.17 7.23 -26.42
N SER A 25 0.74 8.41 -26.65
CA SER A 25 2.19 8.61 -26.54
C SER A 25 2.61 8.87 -25.10
N LEU A 26 3.55 8.06 -24.59
CA LEU A 26 4.14 8.27 -23.26
C LEU A 26 5.52 8.92 -23.35
N ALA A 27 6.31 8.60 -24.38
CA ALA A 27 7.55 9.29 -24.72
C ALA A 27 7.77 9.34 -26.24
N LYS A 28 8.29 10.47 -26.71
CA LYS A 28 8.67 10.69 -28.12
C LYS A 28 10.11 11.17 -28.23
N THR A 29 10.72 10.93 -29.38
CA THR A 29 11.96 11.60 -29.78
C THR A 29 11.71 13.07 -30.09
N LEU A 30 12.76 13.88 -30.18
CA LEU A 30 12.67 15.28 -30.63
C LEU A 30 12.08 15.40 -32.05
N SER A 31 12.27 14.37 -32.88
CA SER A 31 11.71 14.28 -34.23
C SER A 31 10.23 13.84 -34.24
N GLY A 32 9.64 13.54 -33.08
CA GLY A 32 8.23 13.19 -32.94
C GLY A 32 7.92 11.69 -33.09
N GLU A 33 8.93 10.83 -33.20
CA GLU A 33 8.76 9.38 -33.29
C GLU A 33 8.44 8.78 -31.92
N PHE A 34 7.63 7.72 -31.90
CA PHE A 34 7.25 7.06 -30.66
C PHE A 34 8.41 6.22 -30.11
N VAL A 35 8.80 6.51 -28.87
CA VAL A 35 9.79 5.71 -28.12
C VAL A 35 9.06 4.77 -27.18
N TYR A 36 8.04 5.29 -26.49
CA TYR A 36 7.24 4.56 -25.53
C TYR A 36 5.78 4.96 -25.68
N ALA A 37 4.91 3.97 -25.88
CA ALA A 37 3.51 4.23 -26.21
C ALA A 37 2.58 3.16 -25.63
N GLU A 38 1.38 3.60 -25.27
CA GLU A 38 0.26 2.75 -24.93
C GLU A 38 -0.59 2.46 -26.17
N VAL A 39 -0.99 1.20 -26.33
CA VAL A 39 -1.84 0.75 -27.43
C VAL A 39 -3.09 0.10 -26.84
N LYS A 40 -4.26 0.67 -27.12
CA LYS A 40 -5.54 0.05 -26.72
C LYS A 40 -5.77 -1.21 -27.56
N ARG A 41 -5.89 -2.37 -26.92
CA ARG A 41 -6.26 -3.65 -27.55
C ARG A 41 -7.49 -4.24 -26.86
N PRO A 42 -8.37 -4.96 -27.59
CA PRO A 42 -9.55 -5.58 -27.00
C PRO A 42 -9.21 -6.68 -25.98
N GLU A 43 -8.06 -7.34 -26.14
CA GLU A 43 -7.58 -8.39 -25.22
C GLU A 43 -6.90 -7.83 -23.96
N GLY A 44 -6.86 -6.51 -23.80
CA GLY A 44 -6.34 -5.84 -22.60
C GLY A 44 -5.22 -4.83 -22.86
N LYS A 45 -4.69 -4.33 -21.74
CA LYS A 45 -3.65 -3.30 -21.69
C LYS A 45 -2.40 -3.70 -22.48
N CYS A 46 -1.79 -2.75 -23.19
CA CYS A 46 -0.54 -2.99 -23.93
C CYS A 46 0.35 -1.76 -23.94
N LEU A 47 1.62 -1.96 -23.62
CA LEU A 47 2.67 -0.96 -23.69
C LEU A 47 3.73 -1.44 -24.66
N VAL A 48 4.20 -0.52 -25.49
CA VAL A 48 5.19 -0.78 -26.54
C VAL A 48 6.39 0.13 -26.31
N LEU A 49 7.54 -0.50 -26.07
CA LEU A 49 8.84 0.16 -26.00
C LEU A 49 9.60 -0.13 -27.29
N CYS A 50 9.90 0.91 -28.07
CA CYS A 50 10.50 0.79 -29.40
C CYS A 50 12.05 0.78 -29.38
N VAL A 51 12.65 0.73 -28.19
CA VAL A 51 14.09 0.84 -27.97
C VAL A 51 14.73 -0.55 -27.97
N ASN A 52 15.89 -0.68 -28.61
CA ASN A 52 16.73 -1.86 -28.42
C ASN A 52 17.47 -1.74 -27.07
N LEU A 53 17.12 -2.59 -26.10
CA LEU A 53 17.71 -2.57 -24.77
C LEU A 53 19.18 -3.03 -24.74
N ASP A 54 19.62 -3.86 -25.69
CA ASP A 54 20.99 -4.39 -25.72
C ASP A 54 22.00 -3.32 -26.16
N HIS A 55 21.56 -2.41 -27.03
CA HIS A 55 22.39 -1.32 -27.54
C HIS A 55 22.11 0.02 -26.86
N SER A 56 21.02 0.17 -26.12
CA SER A 56 20.70 1.39 -25.37
C SER A 56 21.29 1.37 -23.97
N ASP A 57 21.63 2.56 -23.46
CA ASP A 57 22.02 2.71 -22.05
C ASP A 57 20.81 2.78 -21.10
N LEU A 58 19.58 2.73 -21.63
CA LEU A 58 18.34 2.84 -20.86
C LEU A 58 18.29 1.84 -19.70
N ALA A 59 18.62 0.57 -19.96
CA ALA A 59 18.57 -0.48 -18.95
C ALA A 59 19.47 -0.21 -17.72
N PHE A 60 20.54 0.58 -17.89
CA PHE A 60 21.48 0.93 -16.83
C PHE A 60 21.14 2.25 -16.12
N ARG A 61 20.10 2.96 -16.59
CA ARG A 61 19.65 4.23 -16.00
C ARG A 61 18.57 3.99 -14.95
N THR A 62 18.52 4.88 -13.97
CA THR A 62 17.47 4.89 -12.94
C THR A 62 16.06 5.01 -13.51
N ALA A 63 15.91 5.61 -14.69
CA ALA A 63 14.63 5.73 -15.38
C ALA A 63 14.02 4.37 -15.79
N PHE A 64 14.83 3.36 -16.11
CA PHE A 64 14.32 2.05 -16.54
C PHE A 64 13.60 1.25 -15.46
N PRO A 65 14.16 1.01 -14.26
CA PRO A 65 13.44 0.30 -13.20
C PRO A 65 12.18 1.06 -12.76
N ILE A 66 12.21 2.40 -12.75
CA ILE A 66 11.01 3.22 -12.47
C ILE A 66 9.95 3.01 -13.55
N MET A 67 10.36 2.99 -14.82
CA MET A 67 9.46 2.72 -15.94
C MET A 67 8.82 1.33 -15.83
N VAL A 68 9.61 0.29 -15.55
CA VAL A 68 9.10 -1.08 -15.40
C VAL A 68 8.14 -1.18 -14.21
N ALA A 69 8.48 -0.58 -13.05
CA ALA A 69 7.62 -0.59 -11.87
C ALA A 69 6.27 0.12 -12.12
N ASN A 70 6.32 1.31 -12.73
CA ASN A 70 5.11 2.06 -13.09
C ASN A 70 4.25 1.31 -14.13
N SER A 71 4.90 0.62 -15.08
CA SER A 71 4.22 -0.19 -16.09
C SER A 71 3.52 -1.38 -15.44
N LEU A 72 4.21 -2.07 -14.53
CA LEU A 72 3.66 -3.22 -13.81
C LEU A 72 2.48 -2.82 -12.93
N GLY A 73 2.59 -1.70 -12.20
CA GLY A 73 1.46 -1.15 -11.42
C GLY A 73 0.26 -0.78 -12.31
N TRP A 74 0.52 -0.17 -13.47
CA TRP A 74 -0.54 0.14 -14.42
C TRP A 74 -1.20 -1.12 -15.01
N PHE A 75 -0.43 -2.16 -15.31
CA PHE A 75 -0.95 -3.46 -15.74
C PHE A 75 -1.75 -4.16 -14.65
N SER A 76 -1.36 -4.05 -13.37
CA SER A 76 -2.09 -4.63 -12.25
C SER A 76 -3.33 -3.84 -11.82
N GLY A 77 -3.59 -2.68 -12.44
CA GLY A 77 -4.68 -1.78 -12.04
C GLY A 77 -4.41 -0.99 -10.76
N SER A 78 -3.21 -1.15 -10.16
CA SER A 78 -2.78 -0.33 -9.05
C SER A 78 -2.40 1.05 -9.59
N THR A 79 -3.31 2.01 -9.46
CA THR A 79 -2.92 3.42 -9.52
C THR A 79 -1.93 3.61 -8.37
N GLY A 80 -0.64 3.87 -8.67
CA GLY A 80 0.44 4.01 -7.67
C GLY A 80 0.27 5.18 -6.68
N GLU A 81 -0.95 5.70 -6.54
CA GLU A 81 -1.41 6.51 -5.43
C GLU A 81 -1.64 5.58 -4.24
N LEU A 82 -0.96 5.82 -3.13
CA LEU A 82 -1.23 5.11 -1.89
C LEU A 82 -2.68 5.39 -1.52
N GLN A 83 -3.56 4.40 -1.65
CA GLN A 83 -4.93 4.53 -1.20
C GLN A 83 -4.95 4.35 0.32
N PRO A 84 -5.17 5.43 1.09
CA PRO A 84 -5.18 5.32 2.54
C PRO A 84 -6.34 4.43 2.98
N SER A 85 -6.19 3.77 4.11
CA SER A 85 -7.32 3.07 4.72
C SER A 85 -8.37 4.07 5.19
N LEU A 86 -9.64 3.70 5.04
CA LEU A 86 -10.77 4.49 5.46
C LEU A 86 -11.13 4.19 6.91
N PRO A 87 -11.68 5.17 7.66
CA PRO A 87 -12.26 4.90 8.96
C PRO A 87 -13.53 4.05 8.82
N ILE A 88 -13.79 3.23 9.83
CA ILE A 88 -15.06 2.51 9.97
C ILE A 88 -16.26 3.48 9.92
N GLY A 89 -17.35 3.05 9.28
CA GLY A 89 -18.55 3.86 9.03
C GLY A 89 -18.43 4.87 7.90
N ALA A 90 -17.27 4.98 7.25
CA ALA A 90 -17.10 5.87 6.09
C ALA A 90 -17.96 5.43 4.90
N VAL A 91 -18.35 6.44 4.12
CA VAL A 91 -18.89 6.28 2.77
C VAL A 91 -17.87 6.89 1.82
N THR A 92 -17.46 6.13 0.80
CA THR A 92 -16.49 6.62 -0.19
C THR A 92 -17.00 6.36 -1.60
N SER A 93 -16.53 7.14 -2.55
CA SER A 93 -16.60 6.76 -3.95
C SER A 93 -15.39 5.95 -4.39
N VAL A 94 -15.63 4.98 -5.27
CA VAL A 94 -14.61 4.15 -5.92
C VAL A 94 -14.84 4.26 -7.41
N THR A 95 -13.75 4.46 -8.15
CA THR A 95 -13.80 4.54 -9.61
C THR A 95 -13.59 3.15 -10.20
N ILE A 96 -14.52 2.68 -11.03
CA ILE A 96 -14.39 1.42 -11.77
C ILE A 96 -14.16 1.75 -13.25
N ASP A 97 -13.09 1.17 -13.81
CA ASP A 97 -12.63 1.39 -15.19
C ASP A 97 -13.32 0.44 -16.20
N ASP A 98 -14.55 0.00 -15.88
CA ASP A 98 -15.35 -0.87 -16.74
C ASP A 98 -16.59 -0.13 -17.23
N MET A 99 -16.65 0.06 -18.55
CA MET A 99 -17.72 0.77 -19.25
C MET A 99 -19.01 -0.04 -19.37
N ALA A 100 -19.00 -1.35 -19.06
CA ALA A 100 -20.12 -2.26 -19.31
C ALA A 100 -20.98 -2.56 -18.07
N THR A 101 -20.62 -2.03 -16.90
CA THR A 101 -21.18 -2.54 -15.64
C THR A 101 -22.34 -1.70 -15.12
N THR A 102 -23.52 -2.29 -15.04
CA THR A 102 -24.70 -1.68 -14.41
C THR A 102 -24.63 -1.89 -12.89
N ALA A 103 -25.21 -0.98 -12.10
CA ALA A 103 -25.27 -1.07 -10.64
C ALA A 103 -25.81 -2.41 -10.12
N GLU A 104 -26.74 -3.02 -10.86
CA GLU A 104 -27.38 -4.29 -10.52
C GLU A 104 -26.42 -5.49 -10.60
N ASP A 105 -25.33 -5.35 -11.35
CA ASP A 105 -24.32 -6.40 -11.55
C ASP A 105 -23.17 -6.31 -10.54
N LEU A 106 -23.26 -5.42 -9.54
CA LEU A 106 -22.20 -5.15 -8.58
C LEU A 106 -22.63 -5.46 -7.15
N GLU A 107 -21.81 -6.27 -6.49
CA GLU A 107 -21.92 -6.57 -5.07
C GLU A 107 -20.67 -6.07 -4.33
N LEU A 108 -20.88 -5.52 -3.15
CA LEU A 108 -19.84 -5.18 -2.20
C LEU A 108 -19.71 -6.33 -1.21
N LEU A 109 -18.54 -6.99 -1.24
CA LEU A 109 -18.17 -8.06 -0.33
C LEU A 109 -17.54 -7.46 0.94
N SER A 110 -18.16 -7.75 2.08
CA SER A 110 -17.63 -7.39 3.39
C SER A 110 -16.51 -8.34 3.85
N PRO A 111 -15.64 -7.92 4.79
CA PRO A 111 -14.56 -8.75 5.32
C PRO A 111 -15.03 -10.07 5.94
N ASP A 112 -16.26 -10.13 6.44
CA ASP A 112 -16.90 -11.35 6.96
C ASP A 112 -17.42 -12.31 5.86
N GLY A 113 -17.36 -11.90 4.59
CA GLY A 113 -17.84 -12.66 3.43
C GLY A 113 -19.32 -12.42 3.07
N SER A 114 -20.02 -11.51 3.76
CA SER A 114 -21.37 -11.10 3.36
C SER A 114 -21.33 -10.22 2.09
N THR A 115 -22.42 -10.19 1.35
CA THR A 115 -22.56 -9.37 0.13
C THR A 115 -23.68 -8.35 0.32
N SER A 116 -23.42 -7.12 -0.12
CA SER A 116 -24.39 -6.02 -0.08
C SER A 116 -24.46 -5.32 -1.44
N PRO A 117 -25.65 -4.85 -1.88
CA PRO A 117 -25.78 -4.18 -3.17
C PRO A 117 -25.10 -2.81 -3.16
N VAL A 118 -24.56 -2.39 -4.31
CA VAL A 118 -23.86 -1.12 -4.45
C VAL A 118 -24.72 -0.09 -5.18
N VAL A 119 -24.62 1.18 -4.76
CA VAL A 119 -25.31 2.29 -5.42
C VAL A 119 -24.35 3.00 -6.36
N VAL A 120 -24.59 2.88 -7.66
CA VAL A 120 -23.84 3.62 -8.69
C VAL A 120 -24.44 5.01 -8.83
N THR A 121 -23.59 6.05 -8.72
CA THR A 121 -23.98 7.43 -9.02
C THR A 121 -23.29 7.82 -10.32
N THR A 122 -23.93 7.58 -11.46
CA THR A 122 -23.39 8.01 -12.74
C THR A 122 -23.39 9.54 -12.82
N ARG A 123 -22.24 10.13 -13.19
CA ARG A 123 -22.01 11.58 -13.26
C ARG A 123 -22.89 12.32 -14.30
N GLU A 124 -23.82 11.64 -14.97
CA GLU A 124 -24.80 12.26 -15.86
C GLU A 124 -25.93 12.98 -15.11
N ASP A 125 -26.29 12.55 -13.89
CA ASP A 125 -27.38 13.16 -13.12
C ASP A 125 -27.03 14.51 -12.45
N LEU A 126 -25.79 14.98 -12.60
CA LEU A 126 -25.32 16.27 -12.05
C LEU A 126 -25.22 17.40 -13.09
N ARG A 127 -25.68 17.19 -14.33
CA ARG A 127 -25.73 18.25 -15.36
C ARG A 127 -27.04 19.05 -15.32
N THR A 128 -27.34 19.70 -14.20
CA THR A 128 -28.18 20.90 -14.22
C THR A 128 -27.32 22.16 -14.39
N VAL A 129 -27.40 22.71 -15.62
CA VAL A 129 -27.21 24.12 -16.01
C VAL A 129 -25.80 24.70 -15.90
N THR A 130 -25.05 24.72 -17.01
CA THR A 130 -24.42 25.93 -17.63
C THR A 130 -23.85 25.54 -19.01
N PRO A 131 -24.15 26.27 -20.10
CA PRO A 131 -23.62 25.93 -21.43
C PRO A 131 -22.27 26.60 -21.71
N ALA A 132 -21.51 25.94 -22.58
CA ALA A 132 -20.41 26.45 -23.41
C ALA A 132 -19.00 26.57 -22.80
N ALA A 133 -18.18 25.55 -23.06
CA ALA A 133 -16.85 25.73 -23.64
C ALA A 133 -16.39 24.43 -24.32
N THR A 134 -16.30 24.49 -25.64
CA THR A 134 -15.80 23.44 -26.53
C THR A 134 -14.30 23.23 -26.31
N ASN A 135 -13.92 21.98 -26.03
CA ASN A 135 -12.62 21.30 -26.23
C ASN A 135 -12.27 20.45 -25.00
N SER A 136 -12.79 19.21 -24.96
CA SER A 136 -12.27 18.18 -24.07
C SER A 136 -12.09 16.89 -24.86
N SER A 137 -10.87 16.35 -24.75
CA SER A 137 -10.43 14.99 -25.07
C SER A 137 -11.51 13.92 -24.79
N PRO A 138 -11.45 12.74 -25.43
CA PRO A 138 -12.36 11.65 -25.09
C PRO A 138 -12.18 11.35 -23.59
N VAL A 139 -13.21 11.69 -22.81
CA VAL A 139 -13.28 11.43 -21.37
C VAL A 139 -13.40 9.91 -21.26
N ASP A 140 -12.35 9.25 -20.76
CA ASP A 140 -12.42 7.86 -20.34
C ASP A 140 -13.64 7.74 -19.40
N ALA A 141 -14.64 6.98 -19.82
CA ALA A 141 -15.92 6.89 -19.14
C ALA A 141 -15.78 5.95 -17.93
N SER A 142 -15.13 6.45 -16.89
CA SER A 142 -15.02 5.77 -15.61
C SER A 142 -16.29 5.99 -14.79
N SER A 143 -16.91 4.91 -14.33
CA SER A 143 -18.09 4.99 -13.46
C SER A 143 -17.65 5.18 -12.02
N GLU A 144 -18.15 6.24 -11.37
CA GLU A 144 -17.92 6.50 -9.95
C GLU A 144 -19.05 5.86 -9.14
N ILE A 145 -18.67 5.05 -8.16
CA ILE A 145 -19.60 4.20 -7.41
C ILE A 145 -19.46 4.49 -5.93
N THR A 146 -20.57 4.73 -5.25
CA THR A 146 -20.57 5.05 -3.82
C THR A 146 -20.75 3.77 -3.02
N ILE A 147 -19.79 3.46 -2.15
CA ILE A 147 -19.81 2.31 -1.23
C ILE A 147 -19.87 2.76 0.23
N GLY A 148 -20.49 1.94 1.07
CA GLY A 148 -20.62 2.17 2.52
C GLY A 148 -22.06 2.37 2.99
N PRO A 149 -22.29 2.56 4.30
CA PRO A 149 -21.30 2.71 5.37
C PRO A 149 -20.50 1.42 5.65
N LEU A 150 -19.17 1.54 5.70
CA LEU A 150 -18.26 0.40 5.87
C LEU A 150 -18.11 0.03 7.34
N ASN A 151 -18.95 -0.87 7.84
CA ASN A 151 -19.13 -1.10 9.28
C ASN A 151 -18.17 -2.12 9.91
N GLU A 152 -17.18 -2.60 9.16
CA GLU A 152 -16.23 -3.62 9.61
C GLU A 152 -14.81 -3.25 9.19
N VAL A 153 -13.86 -3.56 10.08
CA VAL A 153 -12.42 -3.44 9.82
C VAL A 153 -11.98 -4.58 8.91
N GLY A 154 -11.23 -4.29 7.86
CA GLY A 154 -10.74 -5.29 6.92
C GLY A 154 -10.66 -4.76 5.49
N VAL A 155 -10.50 -5.68 4.54
CA VAL A 155 -10.52 -5.35 3.10
C VAL A 155 -11.93 -5.62 2.58
N TRP A 156 -12.54 -4.57 2.05
CA TRP A 156 -13.80 -4.64 1.33
C TRP A 156 -13.49 -4.71 -0.16
N SER A 157 -14.22 -5.54 -0.90
CA SER A 157 -14.02 -5.69 -2.35
C SER A 157 -15.32 -5.49 -3.11
N VAL A 158 -15.22 -4.84 -4.26
CA VAL A 158 -16.32 -4.72 -5.22
C VAL A 158 -16.14 -5.81 -6.26
N VAL A 159 -17.14 -6.66 -6.40
CA VAL A 159 -17.14 -7.83 -7.29
C VAL A 159 -18.33 -7.79 -8.24
N HIS A 160 -18.19 -8.45 -9.38
CA HIS A 160 -19.34 -8.71 -10.25
C HIS A 160 -20.26 -9.78 -9.65
N SER A 161 -21.55 -9.50 -9.60
CA SER A 161 -22.59 -10.47 -9.27
C SER A 161 -22.86 -11.39 -10.47
N LEU A 162 -21.94 -12.32 -10.74
CA LEU A 162 -22.19 -13.41 -11.68
C LEU A 162 -22.90 -14.56 -10.94
N ARG A 163 -24.07 -14.28 -10.35
CA ARG A 163 -24.91 -15.34 -9.79
C ARG A 163 -25.76 -15.97 -10.88
N ASP A 164 -25.19 -16.96 -11.58
CA ASP A 164 -26.00 -18.05 -12.12
C ASP A 164 -26.29 -19.04 -10.97
N PRO A 165 -27.54 -19.18 -10.48
CA PRO A 165 -27.84 -19.94 -9.26
C PRO A 165 -27.52 -21.43 -9.33
N GLN A 166 -27.10 -21.97 -10.50
CA GLN A 166 -26.86 -23.40 -10.68
C GLN A 166 -25.40 -23.81 -10.76
N THR A 167 -24.42 -22.90 -10.79
CA THR A 167 -23.02 -23.29 -10.97
C THR A 167 -22.23 -23.10 -9.68
N LYS A 168 -22.02 -24.23 -9.00
CA LYS A 168 -21.23 -24.38 -7.78
C LYS A 168 -19.76 -23.96 -8.01
N ALA A 169 -19.32 -22.93 -7.29
CA ALA A 169 -17.96 -22.63 -6.83
C ALA A 169 -16.79 -23.15 -7.69
N ASP A 170 -16.32 -22.35 -8.66
CA ASP A 170 -14.89 -22.32 -9.05
C ASP A 170 -14.50 -21.22 -10.06
N SER A 171 -15.40 -20.29 -10.41
CA SER A 171 -15.00 -19.13 -11.24
C SER A 171 -14.39 -18.07 -10.33
N PRO A 172 -13.19 -17.53 -10.64
CA PRO A 172 -12.60 -16.48 -9.83
C PRO A 172 -13.51 -15.26 -9.85
N GLU A 173 -14.05 -14.90 -8.69
CA GLU A 173 -14.74 -13.62 -8.50
C GLU A 173 -13.80 -12.53 -9.01
N THR A 174 -14.23 -11.83 -10.06
CA THR A 174 -13.40 -10.79 -10.66
C THR A 174 -13.52 -9.56 -9.78
N VAL A 175 -12.51 -9.36 -8.94
CA VAL A 175 -12.40 -8.20 -8.06
C VAL A 175 -12.12 -6.96 -8.91
N LEU A 176 -13.02 -5.99 -8.84
CA LEU A 176 -12.96 -4.75 -9.61
C LEU A 176 -12.23 -3.65 -8.84
N ALA A 177 -12.43 -3.60 -7.53
CA ALA A 177 -11.78 -2.65 -6.65
C ALA A 177 -11.71 -3.17 -5.22
N GLU A 178 -10.68 -2.76 -4.49
CA GLU A 178 -10.49 -3.08 -3.08
C GLU A 178 -10.31 -1.81 -2.26
N VAL A 179 -10.87 -1.81 -1.06
CA VAL A 179 -10.77 -0.70 -0.12
C VAL A 179 -10.45 -1.24 1.27
N ALA A 180 -9.34 -0.76 1.84
CA ALA A 180 -8.96 -1.09 3.20
C ALA A 180 -9.70 -0.19 4.20
N VAL A 181 -10.28 -0.80 5.22
CA VAL A 181 -11.00 -0.10 6.31
C VAL A 181 -10.31 -0.41 7.63
N ASN A 182 -10.04 0.62 8.41
CA ASN A 182 -9.42 0.56 9.73
C ASN A 182 -10.33 1.22 10.77
N LEU A 183 -10.15 0.86 12.05
CA LEU A 183 -10.85 1.50 13.17
C LEU A 183 -10.55 3.00 13.24
N ALA A 184 -9.35 3.41 12.81
CA ALA A 184 -8.89 4.81 12.81
C ALA A 184 -9.08 5.51 14.17
N SER A 185 -8.87 4.76 15.26
CA SER A 185 -8.98 5.26 16.63
C SER A 185 -7.66 5.87 17.07
N ASP A 186 -7.65 7.16 17.40
CA ASP A 186 -6.48 7.85 17.95
C ASP A 186 -5.96 7.16 19.21
N ARG A 187 -6.87 6.66 20.05
CA ARG A 187 -6.53 5.98 21.31
C ARG A 187 -5.78 4.67 21.09
N GLU A 188 -6.11 3.92 20.04
CA GLU A 188 -5.41 2.65 19.72
C GLU A 188 -4.15 2.88 18.91
N THR A 189 -4.11 3.97 18.13
CA THR A 189 -2.95 4.35 17.31
C THR A 189 -1.85 5.02 18.15
N ASP A 190 -2.20 5.61 19.30
CA ASP A 190 -1.22 6.19 20.23
C ASP A 190 -0.44 5.11 20.97
N LEU A 191 0.69 4.71 20.40
CA LEU A 191 1.62 3.75 20.99
C LEU A 191 2.47 4.34 22.13
N ARG A 192 2.25 5.60 22.52
CA ARG A 192 2.97 6.16 23.67
C ARG A 192 2.46 5.49 24.96
N PRO A 193 3.36 5.15 25.89
CA PRO A 193 2.95 4.57 27.17
C PRO A 193 1.98 5.51 27.88
N LEU A 194 0.81 4.99 28.24
CA LEU A 194 -0.17 5.75 29.00
C LEU A 194 0.44 6.16 30.33
N LYS A 195 0.43 7.46 30.62
CA LYS A 195 1.04 8.02 31.83
C LYS A 195 0.51 7.34 33.11
N ASP A 196 -0.77 7.01 33.14
CA ASP A 196 -1.44 6.32 34.25
C ASP A 196 -0.98 4.86 34.47
N LEU A 197 -0.51 4.16 33.42
CA LEU A 197 0.02 2.79 33.57
C LEU A 197 1.47 2.78 34.07
N THR A 198 2.21 3.85 33.73
CA THR A 198 3.61 4.03 34.15
C THR A 198 3.69 4.36 35.64
N GLU A 199 2.63 4.94 36.20
CA GLU A 199 2.48 5.25 37.63
C GLU A 199 1.82 4.09 38.42
N SER A 200 1.94 2.85 37.95
CA SER A 200 1.59 1.69 38.79
C SER A 200 2.52 1.65 40.02
N PRO A 201 2.01 1.75 41.27
CA PRO A 201 2.83 1.90 42.48
C PRO A 201 3.47 0.57 42.94
N HIS A 202 3.73 -0.35 42.02
CA HIS A 202 4.27 -1.69 42.33
C HIS A 202 5.79 -1.79 42.32
N THR A 203 6.51 -0.66 42.21
CA THR A 203 7.95 -0.63 42.46
C THR A 203 8.35 0.64 43.20
N GLN A 204 7.62 0.98 44.25
CA GLN A 204 8.27 1.67 45.36
C GLN A 204 9.19 0.64 46.04
N LEU A 205 10.42 0.54 45.53
CA LEU A 205 11.51 -0.14 46.24
C LEU A 205 11.57 0.50 47.62
N ALA A 206 11.08 -0.24 48.61
CA ALA A 206 11.11 0.12 50.00
C ALA A 206 12.48 0.68 50.35
N SER A 207 12.48 1.90 50.89
CA SER A 207 13.53 2.54 51.68
C SER A 207 14.82 1.73 51.80
N ALA A 208 15.91 2.25 51.24
CA ALA A 208 17.27 1.74 51.38
C ALA A 208 17.73 1.78 52.85
N GLY A 209 17.26 0.83 53.66
CA GLY A 209 17.75 0.55 55.00
C GLY A 209 18.94 -0.40 54.91
N TRP A 210 19.90 -0.29 55.84
CA TRP A 210 21.10 -1.15 55.88
C TRP A 210 20.79 -2.64 56.02
N PHE A 211 19.54 -3.02 56.36
CA PHE A 211 19.03 -4.41 56.42
C PHE A 211 18.12 -4.81 55.25
N SER A 212 17.92 -3.94 54.25
CA SER A 212 17.09 -4.24 53.07
C SER A 212 17.88 -4.92 51.93
N ARG A 213 19.20 -5.09 52.09
CA ARG A 213 20.02 -5.69 51.04
C ARG A 213 19.84 -7.21 51.01
N PRO A 214 19.88 -7.84 49.83
CA PRO A 214 19.81 -9.29 49.71
C PRO A 214 20.90 -9.99 50.54
N ALA A 215 20.59 -11.16 51.10
CA ALA A 215 21.52 -11.92 51.96
C ALA A 215 22.90 -12.16 51.31
N TRP A 216 22.95 -12.35 49.99
CA TRP A 216 24.19 -12.57 49.26
C TRP A 216 25.18 -11.40 49.38
N PHE A 217 24.71 -10.16 49.56
CA PHE A 217 25.58 -9.01 49.73
C PHE A 217 26.44 -9.14 51.00
N TYR A 218 25.84 -9.59 52.11
CA TYR A 218 26.57 -9.84 53.34
C TYR A 218 27.47 -11.07 53.25
N LEU A 219 27.08 -12.09 52.48
CA LEU A 219 27.94 -13.24 52.22
C LEU A 219 29.20 -12.85 51.43
N ILE A 220 29.08 -11.97 50.43
CA ILE A 220 30.25 -11.44 49.71
C ILE A 220 31.12 -10.60 50.66
N LEU A 221 30.52 -9.72 51.47
CA LEU A 221 31.26 -8.93 52.45
C LEU A 221 32.05 -9.84 53.42
N LEU A 222 31.40 -10.89 53.93
CA LEU A 222 32.01 -11.87 54.82
C LEU A 222 33.15 -12.63 54.11
N ALA A 223 32.96 -13.05 52.86
CA ALA A 223 34.00 -13.70 52.07
C ALA A 223 35.22 -12.79 51.89
N CYS A 224 35.02 -11.51 51.56
CA CYS A 224 36.12 -10.53 51.46
C CYS A 224 36.88 -10.37 52.79
N ILE A 225 36.17 -10.33 53.92
CA ILE A 225 36.81 -10.27 55.25
C ILE A 225 37.63 -11.53 55.53
N LEU A 226 37.11 -12.71 55.23
CA LEU A 226 37.83 -13.97 55.43
C LEU A 226 39.07 -14.06 54.54
N THR A 227 38.97 -13.72 53.26
CA THR A 227 40.10 -13.74 52.33
C THR A 227 41.19 -12.73 52.73
N THR A 228 40.80 -11.54 53.19
CA THR A 228 41.78 -10.54 53.67
C THR A 228 42.45 -10.96 54.97
N LEU A 229 41.70 -11.60 55.88
CA LEU A 229 42.26 -12.19 57.10
C LEU A 229 43.22 -13.34 56.80
N GLU A 230 42.84 -14.24 55.90
CA GLU A 230 43.69 -15.34 55.44
C GLU A 230 44.98 -14.80 54.83
N TRP A 231 44.88 -13.83 53.91
CA TRP A 231 46.05 -13.18 53.32
C TRP A 231 46.95 -12.55 54.40
N PHE A 232 46.37 -11.87 55.38
CA PHE A 232 47.13 -11.26 56.46
C PHE A 232 47.82 -12.30 57.36
N LEU A 233 47.13 -13.39 57.70
CA LEU A 233 47.70 -14.49 58.50
C LEU A 233 48.78 -15.26 57.73
N TYR A 234 48.60 -15.44 56.42
CA TYR A 234 49.59 -16.00 55.51
C TYR A 234 50.86 -15.14 55.45
N GLN A 235 50.71 -13.82 55.25
CA GLN A 235 51.84 -12.88 55.25
C GLN A 235 52.59 -12.90 56.58
N ARG A 236 51.87 -13.09 57.69
CA ARG A 236 52.46 -13.20 59.03
C ARG A 236 53.02 -14.60 59.35
N ARG A 237 52.95 -15.55 58.40
CA ARG A 237 53.41 -16.96 58.50
C ARG A 237 52.88 -17.70 59.74
N LEU A 238 51.65 -17.40 60.18
CA LEU A 238 51.02 -18.06 61.33
C LEU A 238 50.28 -19.35 60.94
N ILE A 239 50.02 -19.54 59.65
CA ILE A 239 49.38 -20.71 59.07
C ILE A 239 50.32 -21.17 57.95
N SER A 240 50.69 -22.46 57.93
CA SER A 240 51.51 -23.10 56.89
C SER A 240 50.69 -24.05 56.04
#